data_AF-A0A7Y4R1N9-F1
#
_entry.id   AF-A0A7Y4R1N9-F1
#
_cell.length_a   1.000
_cell.length_b   1.000
_cell.length_c   1.000
_cell.angle_alpha   90.00
_cell.angle_beta   90.00
_cell.angle_gamma   90.00
#
_symmetry.space_group_name_H-M   'P 1'
#
loop_
_entity.id
_entity.type
_entity.pdbx_description
1 polymer ?
#
loop_
_entity_poly.entity_id
_entity_poly.type
_entity_poly.pdbx_seq_one_letter_code
_entity_poly.pdbx_strand_id
1 'polypeptide(L)'
;MNKAVAILIIILQIVWTLILTSGIFIYFGDFAFLGRRGLFANTFEIAIALSILTIFTCLMVGLPIRIFKRANHWWYTHYSVAIIIIICGVTFLYLSSLAIFSENIKYDIDGEAGIERLPNTQLSIPGWLLITFGLVHFYPPSHIIDQMTLILKKTFKG
;
A
#
# COMPACT_ATOMS: atom_id res chain seq x y z
N MET A 1 23.88 -9.32 -6.91
CA MET A 1 23.44 -8.56 -5.72
C MET A 1 23.94 -9.27 -4.46
N ASN A 2 24.51 -8.54 -3.49
CA ASN A 2 24.88 -9.10 -2.19
C ASN A 2 23.61 -9.60 -1.48
N LYS A 3 23.61 -10.84 -0.96
CA LYS A 3 22.46 -11.44 -0.26
C LYS A 3 21.97 -10.56 0.90
N ALA A 4 22.89 -9.94 1.64
CA ALA A 4 22.53 -9.07 2.76
C ALA A 4 21.78 -7.79 2.30
N VAL A 5 22.22 -7.18 1.20
CA VAL A 5 21.57 -6.00 0.61
C VAL A 5 20.17 -6.35 0.11
N ALA A 6 20.03 -7.52 -0.54
CA ALA A 6 18.75 -8.01 -1.03
C ALA A 6 17.72 -8.20 0.10
N ILE A 7 18.14 -8.84 1.20
CA ILE A 7 17.30 -9.06 2.37
C ILE A 7 16.89 -7.72 3.00
N LEU A 8 17.85 -6.79 3.16
CA LEU A 8 17.57 -5.47 3.71
C LEU A 8 16.54 -4.70 2.88
N ILE A 9 16.67 -4.70 1.56
CA ILE A 9 15.70 -4.06 0.65
C ILE A 9 14.31 -4.66 0.83
N ILE A 10 14.20 -5.99 0.87
CA ILE A 10 12.90 -6.67 1.03
C ILE A 10 12.27 -6.33 2.38
N ILE A 11 13.04 -6.31 3.48
CA ILE A 11 12.54 -5.94 4.80
C ILE A 11 12.04 -4.50 4.79
N LEU A 12 12.85 -3.55 4.30
CA LEU A 12 12.46 -2.14 4.21
C LEU A 12 11.21 -1.96 3.36
N GLN A 13 11.11 -2.67 2.24
CA GLN A 13 9.96 -2.64 1.34
C GLN A 13 8.69 -3.13 2.03
N ILE A 14 8.74 -4.26 2.73
CA ILE A 14 7.58 -4.80 3.45
C ILE A 14 7.17 -3.85 4.58
N VAL A 15 8.12 -3.34 5.36
CA VAL A 15 7.85 -2.41 6.47
C VAL A 15 7.20 -1.13 5.96
N TRP A 16 7.78 -0.49 4.92
CA TRP A 16 7.20 0.72 4.35
C TRP A 16 5.81 0.50 3.75
N THR A 17 5.61 -0.64 3.08
CA THR A 17 4.29 -0.99 2.54
C THR A 17 3.28 -1.16 3.66
N LEU A 18 3.66 -1.83 4.76
CA LEU A 18 2.79 -2.03 5.92
C LEU A 18 2.39 -0.70 6.54
N ILE A 19 3.34 0.19 6.79
CA ILE A 19 3.10 1.53 7.34
C ILE A 19 2.13 2.31 6.44
N LEU A 20 2.41 2.40 5.14
CA LEU A 20 1.61 3.19 4.20
C LEU A 20 0.20 2.62 4.03
N THR A 21 0.08 1.30 3.88
CA THR A 21 -1.23 0.63 3.72
C THR A 21 -2.06 0.76 5.01
N SER A 22 -1.42 0.66 6.18
CA SER A 22 -2.12 0.86 7.46
C SER A 22 -2.57 2.30 7.61
N GLY A 23 -1.76 3.27 7.20
CA GLY A 23 -2.15 4.69 7.16
C GLY A 23 -3.36 4.95 6.26
N ILE A 24 -3.43 4.29 5.09
CA ILE A 24 -4.61 4.35 4.22
C ILE A 24 -5.83 3.78 4.95
N PHE A 25 -5.73 2.59 5.55
CA PHE A 25 -6.86 1.99 6.27
C PHE A 25 -7.30 2.78 7.50
N ILE A 26 -6.38 3.43 8.22
CA ILE A 26 -6.74 4.32 9.33
C ILE A 26 -7.48 5.55 8.79
N TYR A 27 -6.93 6.20 7.76
CA TYR A 27 -7.54 7.39 7.18
C TYR A 27 -8.95 7.11 6.64
N PHE A 28 -9.11 6.09 5.79
CA PHE A 28 -10.41 5.73 5.21
C PHE A 28 -11.32 4.98 6.18
N GLY A 29 -10.74 4.26 7.15
CA GLY A 29 -11.46 3.60 8.23
C GLY A 29 -12.13 4.61 9.14
N ASP A 30 -11.43 5.69 9.51
CA ASP A 30 -12.05 6.78 10.26
C ASP A 30 -13.24 7.35 9.49
N PHE A 31 -13.15 7.58 8.17
CA PHE A 31 -14.33 7.98 7.39
C PHE A 31 -15.49 6.98 7.47
N ALA A 32 -15.24 5.68 7.34
CA ALA A 32 -16.29 4.65 7.36
C ALA A 32 -16.84 4.33 8.77
N PHE A 33 -16.07 4.60 9.82
CA PHE A 33 -16.37 4.24 11.21
C PHE A 33 -16.70 5.43 12.11
N LEU A 34 -16.57 6.68 11.65
CA LEU A 34 -17.05 7.87 12.36
C LEU A 34 -18.56 7.81 12.64
N GLY A 35 -19.35 7.14 11.79
CA GLY A 35 -20.74 6.72 12.03
C GLY A 35 -20.94 5.43 12.86
N ARG A 36 -19.90 4.81 13.42
CA ARG A 36 -20.01 3.65 14.34
C ARG A 36 -18.98 3.72 15.45
N ARG A 37 -19.05 4.76 16.28
CA ARG A 37 -18.20 4.95 17.48
C ARG A 37 -18.27 3.81 18.53
N GLY A 38 -19.09 2.78 18.33
CA GLY A 38 -19.25 1.68 19.29
C GLY A 38 -18.58 0.35 18.93
N LEU A 39 -18.20 0.10 17.67
CA LEU A 39 -17.83 -1.28 17.27
C LEU A 39 -16.33 -1.59 17.39
N PHE A 40 -15.44 -0.60 17.30
CA PHE A 40 -14.00 -0.83 17.30
C PHE A 40 -13.25 0.23 18.12
N ALA A 41 -12.99 -0.08 19.39
CA ALA A 41 -11.91 0.56 20.15
C ALA A 41 -10.50 0.27 19.55
N ASN A 42 -10.46 -0.58 18.51
CA ASN A 42 -9.30 -1.27 17.96
C ASN A 42 -9.09 -1.00 16.44
N THR A 43 -9.37 0.23 15.97
CA THR A 43 -9.19 0.63 14.55
C THR A 43 -7.77 0.34 14.05
N PHE A 44 -6.78 0.45 14.94
CA PHE A 44 -5.38 0.20 14.63
C PHE A 44 -5.10 -1.29 14.35
N GLU A 45 -5.59 -2.21 15.19
CA GLU A 45 -5.38 -3.65 14.97
C GLU A 45 -6.03 -4.13 13.68
N ILE A 46 -7.21 -3.62 13.35
CA ILE A 46 -7.92 -3.95 12.11
C ILE A 46 -7.16 -3.41 10.89
N ALA A 47 -6.67 -2.17 10.96
CA ALA A 47 -5.88 -1.58 9.88
C ALA A 47 -4.60 -2.40 9.61
N ILE A 48 -3.92 -2.87 10.66
CA ILE A 48 -2.76 -3.75 10.51
C ILE A 48 -3.16 -5.10 9.90
N ALA A 49 -4.21 -5.75 10.41
CA ALA A 49 -4.66 -7.05 9.92
C ALA A 49 -5.04 -6.99 8.42
N LEU A 50 -5.79 -5.97 8.03
CA LEU A 50 -6.16 -5.73 6.64
C LEU A 50 -4.96 -5.37 5.77
N SER A 51 -3.97 -4.64 6.30
CA SER A 51 -2.74 -4.36 5.58
C SER A 51 -1.92 -5.62 5.32
N ILE A 52 -1.77 -6.49 6.32
CA ILE A 52 -1.08 -7.78 6.17
C ILE A 52 -1.78 -8.63 5.11
N LEU A 53 -3.12 -8.72 5.17
CA LEU A 53 -3.90 -9.46 4.19
C LEU A 53 -3.70 -8.88 2.78
N THR A 54 -3.78 -7.56 2.62
CA THR A 54 -3.61 -6.88 1.34
C THR A 54 -2.22 -7.12 0.76
N ILE A 55 -1.17 -6.98 1.58
CA ILE A 55 0.21 -7.25 1.18
C ILE A 55 0.36 -8.70 0.72
N PHE A 56 -0.21 -9.66 1.47
CA PHE A 56 -0.17 -11.07 1.12
C PHE A 56 -0.87 -11.34 -0.23
N THR A 57 -2.06 -10.77 -0.44
CA THR A 57 -2.79 -10.88 -1.70
C THR A 57 -1.99 -10.28 -2.86
N CYS A 58 -1.42 -9.09 -2.69
CA CYS A 58 -0.57 -8.46 -3.71
C CYS A 58 0.67 -9.30 -4.03
N LEU A 59 1.32 -9.89 -3.01
CA LEU A 59 2.45 -10.81 -3.21
C LEU A 59 2.06 -12.05 -4.00
N MET A 60 0.89 -12.65 -3.72
CA MET A 60 0.38 -13.80 -4.46
C MET A 60 0.08 -13.45 -5.92
N VAL A 61 -0.59 -12.31 -6.16
CA VAL A 61 -0.91 -11.84 -7.51
C VAL A 61 0.36 -11.49 -8.30
N GLY A 62 1.36 -10.89 -7.65
CA GLY A 62 2.64 -10.56 -8.28
C GLY A 62 3.67 -11.70 -8.30
N LEU A 63 3.35 -12.87 -7.72
CA LEU A 63 4.25 -14.02 -7.69
C LEU A 63 4.74 -14.45 -9.09
N PRO A 64 3.91 -14.46 -10.15
CA PRO A 64 4.38 -14.75 -11.50
C PRO A 64 5.52 -13.83 -11.96
N ILE A 65 5.50 -12.56 -11.57
CA ILE A 65 6.55 -11.59 -11.89
C ILE A 65 7.89 -12.04 -11.28
N ARG A 66 7.87 -12.61 -10.08
CA ARG A 66 9.07 -13.07 -9.37
C ARG A 66 9.58 -14.43 -9.87
N ILE A 67 8.68 -15.34 -10.25
CA ILE A 67 9.04 -16.70 -10.68
C ILE A 67 9.59 -16.72 -12.12
N PHE A 68 8.92 -16.03 -13.05
CA PHE A 68 9.32 -16.08 -14.45
C PHE A 68 10.50 -15.15 -14.72
N LYS A 69 11.67 -15.71 -15.05
CA LYS A 69 12.93 -14.96 -15.29
C LYS A 69 12.75 -13.78 -16.25
N ARG A 70 11.96 -13.96 -17.33
CA ARG A 70 11.69 -12.91 -18.32
C ARG A 70 10.84 -11.77 -17.73
N ALA A 71 9.80 -12.09 -16.98
CA ALA A 71 8.94 -11.10 -16.31
C ALA A 71 9.73 -10.34 -15.24
N ASN A 72 10.50 -11.07 -14.42
CA ASN A 72 11.36 -10.48 -13.39
C ASN A 72 12.38 -9.51 -13.99
N HIS A 73 13.07 -9.91 -15.07
CA HIS A 73 14.04 -9.05 -15.74
C HIS A 73 13.39 -7.81 -16.34
N TRP A 74 12.24 -7.97 -17.01
CA TRP A 74 11.50 -6.84 -17.56
C TRP A 74 11.08 -5.85 -16.47
N TRP A 75 10.52 -6.36 -15.37
CA TRP A 75 10.04 -5.55 -14.26
C TRP A 75 11.19 -4.83 -13.53
N TYR A 76 12.32 -5.51 -13.35
CA TYR A 76 13.54 -4.92 -12.77
C TYR A 76 14.09 -3.77 -13.63
N THR A 77 14.10 -3.93 -14.96
CA THR A 77 14.57 -2.88 -15.89
C THR A 77 13.59 -1.70 -15.96
N HIS A 78 12.28 -1.95 -15.78
CA HIS A 78 11.22 -0.95 -15.87
C HIS A 78 10.64 -0.59 -14.49
N TYR A 79 11.51 -0.28 -13.52
CA TYR A 79 11.07 0.12 -12.17
C TYR A 79 10.12 1.33 -12.16
N SER A 80 10.14 2.17 -13.21
CA SER A 80 9.21 3.28 -13.41
C SER A 80 7.74 2.82 -13.51
N VAL A 81 7.48 1.59 -13.95
CA VAL A 81 6.12 1.03 -14.01
C VAL A 81 5.51 0.93 -12.61
N ALA A 82 6.29 0.50 -11.61
CA ALA A 82 5.83 0.47 -10.23
C ALA A 82 5.51 1.88 -9.70
N ILE A 83 6.31 2.89 -10.09
CA ILE A 83 6.05 4.30 -9.74
C ILE A 83 4.75 4.79 -10.40
N ILE A 84 4.54 4.51 -11.68
CA ILE A 84 3.31 4.87 -12.40
C ILE A 84 2.10 4.22 -11.73
N ILE A 85 2.18 2.94 -11.37
CA ILE A 85 1.12 2.24 -10.65
C ILE A 85 0.80 2.91 -9.32
N ILE A 86 1.81 3.30 -8.54
CA ILE A 86 1.62 4.03 -7.28
C ILE A 86 0.94 5.38 -7.54
N ILE A 87 1.39 6.14 -8.54
CA ILE A 87 0.79 7.44 -8.90
C ILE A 87 -0.68 7.26 -9.28
N CYS A 88 -1.00 6.27 -10.13
CA CYS A 88 -2.38 5.95 -10.50
C CYS A 88 -3.23 5.61 -9.26
N GLY A 89 -2.69 4.80 -8.35
CA GLY A 89 -3.38 4.46 -7.11
C GLY A 89 -3.62 5.67 -6.19
N VAL A 90 -2.63 6.56 -6.05
CA VAL A 90 -2.77 7.83 -5.31
C VAL A 90 -3.82 8.72 -5.97
N THR A 91 -3.84 8.82 -7.29
CA THR A 91 -4.87 9.57 -8.03
C THR A 91 -6.26 8.99 -7.76
N PHE A 92 -6.42 7.68 -7.75
CA PHE A 92 -7.70 7.03 -7.45
C PHE A 92 -8.17 7.31 -6.02
N LEU A 93 -7.27 7.20 -5.04
CA LEU A 93 -7.58 7.56 -3.65
C LEU A 93 -7.96 9.04 -3.52
N TYR A 94 -7.21 9.94 -4.16
CA TYR A 94 -7.51 11.37 -4.14
C TYR A 94 -8.88 11.68 -4.75
N LEU A 95 -9.16 11.13 -5.94
CA LEU A 95 -10.45 11.29 -6.61
C LEU A 95 -11.59 10.72 -5.77
N SER A 96 -11.39 9.59 -5.09
CA SER A 96 -12.42 8.96 -4.26
C SER A 96 -12.93 9.89 -3.15
N SER A 97 -12.08 10.76 -2.62
CA SER A 97 -12.43 11.69 -1.53
C SER A 97 -13.06 13.00 -2.01
N LEU A 98 -13.05 13.28 -3.32
CA LEU A 98 -13.56 14.54 -3.85
C LEU A 98 -15.09 14.66 -3.77
N ALA A 99 -15.53 15.92 -3.60
CA ALA A 99 -16.84 16.48 -3.94
C ALA A 99 -17.84 15.53 -4.61
N ILE A 100 -17.44 15.27 -5.86
CA ILE A 100 -18.26 14.85 -6.98
C ILE A 100 -18.29 13.33 -7.08
N PHE A 101 -17.31 12.64 -6.50
CA PHE A 101 -17.16 11.19 -6.62
C PHE A 101 -17.56 10.43 -5.36
N SER A 102 -17.45 11.06 -4.19
CA SER A 102 -17.86 10.47 -2.90
C SER A 102 -19.30 9.95 -2.90
N GLU A 103 -19.55 8.95 -2.08
CA GLU A 103 -20.85 8.31 -1.90
C GLU A 103 -21.53 8.82 -0.61
N ASN A 104 -22.83 9.07 -0.66
CA ASN A 104 -23.60 9.41 0.54
C ASN A 104 -24.24 8.14 1.09
N ILE A 105 -23.90 7.80 2.33
CA ILE A 105 -24.51 6.68 3.04
C ILE A 105 -25.45 7.23 4.10
N LYS A 106 -26.70 6.76 4.05
CA LYS A 106 -27.68 7.00 5.10
C LYS A 106 -27.39 6.04 6.25
N TYR A 107 -27.26 6.56 7.45
CA TYR A 107 -27.15 5.76 8.64
C TYR A 107 -28.26 6.12 9.62
N ASP A 108 -28.63 5.14 10.43
CA ASP A 108 -29.54 5.32 11.56
C ASP A 108 -28.79 4.78 12.78
N ILE A 109 -28.39 5.68 13.66
CA ILE A 109 -27.76 5.35 14.94
C ILE A 109 -28.68 5.90 16.00
N ASP A 110 -29.16 5.03 16.87
CA ASP A 110 -30.02 5.38 18.01
C ASP A 110 -31.27 6.21 17.62
N GLY A 111 -31.79 6.03 16.40
CA GLY A 111 -32.99 6.71 15.92
C GLY A 111 -32.73 8.07 15.26
N GLU A 112 -31.48 8.53 15.18
CA GLU A 112 -31.09 9.71 14.42
C GLU A 112 -30.62 9.32 13.02
N ALA A 113 -31.44 9.66 12.02
CA ALA A 113 -31.10 9.50 10.62
C ALA A 113 -30.09 10.57 10.19
N GLY A 114 -28.87 10.14 9.85
CA GLY A 114 -27.81 10.99 9.32
C GLY A 114 -27.44 10.63 7.89
N ILE A 115 -26.78 11.57 7.21
CA ILE A 115 -26.13 11.33 5.91
C ILE A 115 -24.65 11.59 6.12
N GLU A 116 -23.84 10.54 5.98
CA GLU A 116 -22.38 10.66 5.97
C GLU A 116 -21.86 10.54 4.55
N ARG A 117 -20.82 11.31 4.26
CA ARG A 117 -20.19 11.35 2.95
C ARG A 117 -18.90 10.54 3.01
N LEU A 118 -18.91 9.37 2.40
CA LEU A 118 -17.78 8.47 2.34
C LEU A 118 -17.02 8.61 1.02
N PRO A 119 -15.71 8.33 1.01
CA PRO A 119 -15.00 8.22 -0.24
C PRO A 119 -15.58 7.13 -1.14
N ASN A 120 -15.55 7.36 -2.45
CA ASN A 120 -16.08 6.43 -3.43
C ASN A 120 -15.42 5.04 -3.30
N THR A 121 -16.21 4.00 -3.11
CA THR A 121 -15.70 2.63 -2.89
C THR A 121 -15.10 2.06 -4.17
N GLN A 122 -15.68 2.38 -5.33
CA GLN A 122 -15.22 1.93 -6.64
C GLN A 122 -13.86 2.54 -7.03
N LEU A 123 -13.48 3.68 -6.46
CA LEU A 123 -12.18 4.31 -6.67
C LEU A 123 -11.19 4.00 -5.53
N SER A 124 -11.65 3.98 -4.29
CA SER A 124 -10.76 3.80 -3.14
C SER A 124 -10.15 2.39 -3.08
N ILE A 125 -10.96 1.34 -3.29
CA ILE A 125 -10.50 -0.06 -3.31
C ILE A 125 -9.38 -0.28 -4.34
N PRO A 126 -9.58 -0.02 -5.64
CA PRO A 126 -8.49 -0.19 -6.61
C PRO A 126 -7.33 0.78 -6.34
N GLY A 127 -7.59 1.98 -5.81
CA GLY A 127 -6.56 2.95 -5.46
C GLY A 127 -5.54 2.39 -4.47
N TRP A 128 -5.99 1.85 -3.33
CA TRP A 128 -5.05 1.27 -2.36
C TRP A 128 -4.40 -0.02 -2.88
N LEU A 129 -5.13 -0.85 -3.64
CA LEU A 129 -4.56 -2.08 -4.20
C LEU A 129 -3.42 -1.77 -5.18
N LEU A 130 -3.56 -0.74 -6.01
CA LEU A 130 -2.51 -0.27 -6.90
C LEU A 130 -1.30 0.24 -6.10
N ILE A 131 -1.52 1.07 -5.07
CA ILE A 131 -0.43 1.54 -4.20
C ILE A 131 0.32 0.37 -3.57
N THR A 132 -0.40 -0.53 -2.88
CA THR A 132 0.21 -1.69 -2.21
C THR A 132 0.93 -2.58 -3.22
N PHE A 133 0.34 -2.87 -4.37
CA PHE A 133 0.97 -3.68 -5.41
C PHE A 133 2.25 -3.05 -5.94
N GLY A 134 2.22 -1.75 -6.25
CA GLY A 134 3.37 -1.00 -6.74
C GLY A 134 4.49 -0.93 -5.71
N LEU A 135 4.17 -0.70 -4.44
CA LEU A 135 5.15 -0.67 -3.34
C LEU A 135 5.82 -2.04 -3.13
N VAL A 136 5.04 -3.12 -3.08
CA VAL A 136 5.53 -4.50 -2.86
C VAL A 136 6.35 -5.03 -4.04
N HIS A 137 6.18 -4.45 -5.23
CA HIS A 137 6.90 -4.85 -6.44
C HIS A 137 7.86 -3.76 -6.92
N PHE A 138 8.15 -2.74 -6.11
CA PHE A 138 9.17 -1.76 -6.45
C PHE A 138 10.57 -2.38 -6.36
N TYR A 139 11.35 -2.27 -7.44
CA TYR A 139 12.77 -2.66 -7.45
C TYR A 139 13.63 -1.38 -7.51
N PRO A 140 14.56 -1.19 -6.54
CA PRO A 140 15.42 -0.02 -6.57
C PRO A 140 16.34 -0.03 -7.80
N PRO A 141 16.64 1.13 -8.40
CA PRO A 141 17.65 1.24 -9.44
C PRO A 141 19.03 0.71 -9.00
N SER A 142 19.82 0.23 -9.95
CA SER A 142 21.16 -0.34 -9.70
C SER A 142 22.08 0.59 -8.93
N HIS A 143 22.06 1.90 -9.23
CA HIS A 143 22.90 2.88 -8.53
C HIS A 143 22.58 2.98 -7.03
N ILE A 144 21.32 2.81 -6.62
CA ILE A 144 20.93 2.79 -5.20
C ILE A 144 21.47 1.52 -4.53
N ILE A 145 21.35 0.37 -5.22
CA ILE A 145 21.85 -0.91 -4.73
C ILE A 145 23.38 -0.86 -4.52
N ASP A 146 24.10 -0.21 -5.43
CA ASP A 146 25.55 -0.04 -5.35
C ASP A 146 25.94 0.85 -4.16
N GLN A 147 25.26 1.98 -3.96
CA GLN A 147 25.47 2.85 -2.79
C GLN A 147 25.21 2.12 -1.47
N MET A 148 24.09 1.38 -1.36
CA MET A 148 23.78 0.59 -0.17
C MET A 148 24.85 -0.47 0.10
N THR A 149 25.37 -1.11 -0.96
CA THR A 149 26.45 -2.10 -0.85
C THR A 149 27.73 -1.48 -0.31
N LEU A 150 28.08 -0.26 -0.73
CA LEU A 150 29.25 0.47 -0.24
C LEU A 150 29.09 0.84 1.24
N ILE A 151 27.93 1.35 1.64
CA ILE A 151 27.64 1.72 3.04
C ILE A 151 27.76 0.50 3.94
N LEU A 152 27.13 -0.61 3.59
CA LEU A 152 27.20 -1.84 4.39
C LEU A 152 28.62 -2.38 4.49
N LYS A 153 29.39 -2.37 3.40
CA LYS A 153 30.80 -2.78 3.43
C LYS A 153 31.63 -1.89 4.37
N LYS A 154 31.35 -0.59 4.44
CA LYS A 154 32.03 0.34 5.35
C LYS A 154 31.66 0.08 6.81
N THR A 155 30.40 -0.18 7.11
CA THR A 155 29.90 -0.40 8.49
C THR A 155 30.37 -1.74 9.08
N PHE A 156 30.47 -2.80 8.28
CA PHE A 156 30.80 -4.16 8.76
C PHE A 156 32.26 -4.58 8.55
N LYS A 157 33.09 -3.73 7.94
CA LYS A 157 34.56 -3.91 7.88
C LYS A 157 35.32 -2.98 8.84
N GLY A 158 34.60 -2.24 9.68
CA GLY A 158 35.15 -1.46 10.80
C GLY A 158 35.20 -2.30 12.06
#